data_AF-A0A1M6S1I4-F1
#
_entry.id   AF-A0A1M6S1I4-F1
#
_cell.length_a   1.000
_cell.length_b   1.000
_cell.length_c   1.000
_cell.angle_alpha   90.00
_cell.angle_beta   90.00
_cell.angle_gamma   90.00
#
_symmetry.space_group_name_H-M   'P 1'
#
loop_
_entity.id
_entity.type
_entity.pdbx_description
1 polymer ?
#
loop_
_entity_poly.entity_id
_entity_poly.type
_entity_poly.pdbx_seq_one_letter_code
_entity_poly.pdbx_strand_id
1 'polypeptide(L)' 'MPLELMKDREVAAMLSIAVSTVWDYASNGVIPKPLKIGGSTRWVRDEIEIVLQEHIDTLRNVQ' A
#
# COMPACT_ATOMS: atom_id res chain seq x y z
N MET A 1 -4.93 13.29 -12.72
CA MET A 1 -3.87 12.32 -13.05
C MET A 1 -4.52 10.97 -13.32
N PRO A 2 -4.00 10.13 -14.24
CA PRO A 2 -4.52 8.79 -14.42
C PRO A 2 -4.30 7.95 -13.15
N LEU A 3 -5.23 7.04 -12.83
CA LEU A 3 -5.09 6.12 -11.71
C LEU A 3 -3.89 5.20 -11.96
N GLU A 4 -2.84 5.35 -11.15
CA GLU A 4 -1.68 4.47 -11.25
C GLU A 4 -1.89 3.22 -10.40
N LEU A 5 -1.79 2.06 -11.05
CA LEU A 5 -2.04 0.77 -10.45
C LEU A 5 -0.75 -0.01 -10.28
N MET A 6 -0.49 -0.44 -9.04
CA MET A 6 0.69 -1.19 -8.65
C MET A 6 0.37 -2.67 -8.46
N LYS A 7 1.34 -3.52 -8.80
CA LYS A 7 1.40 -4.93 -8.39
C LYS A 7 1.90 -5.03 -6.96
N ASP A 8 1.67 -6.18 -6.34
CA ASP A 8 2.17 -6.54 -5.01
C ASP A 8 3.67 -6.27 -4.82
N ARG A 9 4.50 -6.57 -5.82
CA ARG A 9 5.96 -6.32 -5.78
C ARG A 9 6.31 -4.83 -5.77
N GLU A 10 5.53 -4.00 -6.44
CA GLU A 10 5.74 -2.55 -6.48
C GLU A 10 5.33 -1.92 -5.15
N VAL A 11 4.22 -2.37 -4.56
CA VAL A 11 3.81 -1.99 -3.20
C VAL A 11 4.88 -2.40 -2.18
N ALA A 12 5.39 -3.64 -2.28
CA ALA A 12 6.45 -4.15 -1.41
C ALA A 12 7.73 -3.30 -1.49
N ALA A 13 8.15 -2.95 -2.70
CA ALA A 13 9.31 -2.09 -2.93
C ALA A 13 9.09 -0.68 -2.38
N MET A 14 7.91 -0.09 -2.59
CA MET A 14 7.56 1.23 -2.07
C MET A 14 7.60 1.29 -0.54
N LEU A 15 7.03 0.28 0.12
CA LEU A 15 6.97 0.21 1.58
C LEU A 15 8.23 -0.39 2.21
N SER A 16 9.20 -0.85 1.42
CA SER A 16 10.42 -1.55 1.87
C SER A 16 10.13 -2.77 2.76
N ILE A 17 9.13 -3.59 2.36
CA ILE A 17 8.72 -4.81 3.06
C ILE A 17 8.69 -6.03 2.13
N ALA A 18 8.55 -7.23 2.69
CA ALA A 18 8.33 -8.44 1.90
C ALA A 18 6.93 -8.45 1.27
N VAL A 19 6.79 -9.11 0.11
CA VAL A 19 5.49 -9.27 -0.57
C VAL A 19 4.46 -9.98 0.32
N SER A 20 4.88 -10.98 1.11
CA SER A 20 3.98 -11.64 2.07
C SER A 20 3.40 -10.63 3.07
N THR A 21 4.23 -9.72 3.57
CA THR A 21 3.81 -8.67 4.50
C THR A 21 2.82 -7.70 3.87
N VAL A 22 2.90 -7.43 2.56
CA VAL A 22 1.87 -6.65 1.84
C VAL A 22 0.49 -7.32 1.97
N TRP A 23 0.42 -8.63 1.78
CA TRP A 23 -0.83 -9.38 1.91
C TRP A 23 -1.32 -9.47 3.36
N ASP A 24 -0.40 -9.67 4.30
CA ASP A 24 -0.72 -9.64 5.73
C ASP A 24 -1.28 -8.27 6.13
N TYR A 25 -0.67 -7.18 5.67
CA TYR A 25 -1.12 -5.82 5.96
C TYR A 25 -2.45 -5.51 5.30
N ALA A 26 -2.66 -5.94 4.05
CA ALA A 26 -3.94 -5.75 3.37
C ALA A 26 -5.08 -6.54 4.04
N SER A 27 -4.80 -7.74 4.54
CA SER A 27 -5.78 -8.56 5.25
C SER A 27 -6.10 -8.02 6.65
N ASN A 28 -5.09 -7.50 7.36
CA ASN A 28 -5.23 -6.86 8.67
C ASN A 28 -5.74 -5.40 8.60
N GLY A 29 -5.88 -4.82 7.40
CA GLY A 29 -6.38 -3.46 7.21
C GLY A 29 -5.36 -2.36 7.51
N VAL A 30 -4.06 -2.69 7.57
CA VAL A 30 -2.96 -1.72 7.74
C VAL A 30 -2.74 -0.92 6.45
N ILE A 31 -2.92 -1.56 5.29
CA ILE A 31 -2.93 -0.89 3.98
C ILE A 31 -4.27 -1.13 3.28
N PRO A 32 -4.65 -0.30 2.29
CA PRO A 32 -5.84 -0.49 1.48
C PRO A 32 -5.95 -1.90 0.89
N LYS A 33 -7.19 -2.39 0.79
CA LYS A 33 -7.47 -3.65 0.10
C LYS A 33 -7.23 -3.47 -1.39
N PRO A 34 -6.70 -4.49 -2.08
CA PRO A 34 -6.50 -4.37 -3.51
C PRO A 34 -7.80 -4.42 -4.30
N LEU A 35 -7.74 -3.81 -5.47
CA LEU A 35 -8.73 -3.90 -6.54
C LEU A 35 -8.54 -5.19 -7.35
N LYS A 36 -9.64 -5.88 -7.65
CA LYS A 36 -9.65 -6.98 -8.63
C LYS A 36 -10.04 -6.46 -10.00
N ILE A 37 -9.10 -6.49 -10.94
CA ILE A 37 -9.28 -6.00 -12.31
C ILE A 37 -8.87 -7.11 -13.28
N GLY A 38 -9.85 -7.69 -13.99
CA GLY A 38 -9.60 -8.73 -15.01
C GLY A 38 -8.85 -9.97 -14.47
N GLY A 39 -9.11 -10.38 -13.23
CA GLY A 39 -8.42 -11.49 -12.57
C GLY A 39 -7.05 -11.15 -11.99
N SER A 40 -6.56 -9.93 -12.20
CA SER A 40 -5.35 -9.40 -11.54
C SER A 40 -5.72 -8.59 -10.30
N THR A 41 -4.87 -8.71 -9.28
CA THR A 41 -4.94 -7.92 -8.06
C THR A 41 -4.02 -6.69 -8.18
N ARG A 42 -4.53 -5.50 -7.88
CA ARG A 42 -3.81 -4.22 -8.00
C ARG A 42 -4.09 -3.30 -6.82
N TRP A 43 -3.12 -2.46 -6.46
CA TRP A 43 -3.28 -1.38 -5.50
C TRP A 43 -3.23 -0.05 -6.21
N VAL A 44 -4.01 0.93 -5.73
CA VAL A 44 -3.90 2.31 -6.20
C VAL A 44 -2.68 2.94 -5.52
N ARG A 45 -1.76 3.53 -6.30
CA ARG A 45 -0.55 4.16 -5.77
C ARG A 45 -0.86 5.20 -4.70
N ASP A 46 -1.73 6.15 -5.02
CA ASP A 46 -2.07 7.28 -4.15
C ASP A 46 -2.58 6.81 -2.77
N GLU A 47 -3.35 5.72 -2.72
CA GLU A 47 -3.86 5.19 -1.45
C GLU A 47 -2.73 4.60 -0.57
N ILE A 48 -1.72 3.97 -1.19
CA ILE A 48 -0.55 3.47 -0.45
C ILE A 48 0.31 4.64 0.06
N GLU A 49 0.49 5.67 -0.77
CA GLU A 49 1.26 6.86 -0.41
C GLU A 49 0.62 7.63 0.76
N ILE A 50 -0.71 7.72 0.80
CA ILE A 50 -1.44 8.31 1.93
C ILE A 50 -1.14 7.56 3.22
N VAL A 51 -1.23 6.23 3.24
CA VAL A 51 -0.93 5.44 4.44
C VAL A 51 0.51 5.61 4.89
N LEU A 52 1.46 5.66 3.96
CA LEU A 52 2.86 5.92 4.29
C LEU A 52 3.04 7.31 4.91
N GLN A 53 2.38 8.33 4.34
CA GLN A 53 2.44 9.69 4.84
C GLN A 53 1.82 9.81 6.24
N GLU A 54 0.65 9.22 6.47
CA GLU A 54 0.00 9.14 7.79
C GLU A 54 0.89 8.47 8.83
N HIS A 55 1.58 7.38 8.44
CA HIS A 55 2.53 6.71 9.30
C HIS A 55 3.72 7.62 9.67
N ILE A 56 4.29 8.32 8.69
CA ILE A 56 5.37 9.29 8.90
C ILE A 56 4.92 10.43 9.82
N ASP A 57 3.72 10.97 9.61
CA ASP A 57 3.20 12.07 10.41
C ASP A 57 2.92 11.62 11.86
N THR A 58 2.41 10.41 12.04
CA THR A 58 2.27 9.79 13.37
C THR A 58 3.63 9.69 14.07
N LEU A 59 4.67 9.22 13.38
CA LEU A 59 6.02 9.12 13.95
C LEU A 59 6.63 10.49 14.30
N ARG A 60 6.31 11.54 13.52
CA ARG A 60 6.81 12.91 13.74
C ARG A 60 6.09 13.64 14.87
N ASN A 61 4.79 13.41 15.05
CA ASN A 61 3.97 14.09 16.07
C ASN A 61 4.18 13.53 17.50
N VAL A 62 4.98 12.48 17.65
CA VAL A 62 5.30 11.84 18.94
C VAL A 62 6.64 12.34 19.53
N GLN A 63 7.35 13.24 18.83
CA GLN A 63 8.59 13.91 19.28
C GLN A 63 8.32 15.26 19.92
#